data_AF-A0A957YNW2-F1
#
_entry.id   AF-A0A957YNW2-F1
#
_cell.length_a   1.000
_cell.length_b   1.000
_cell.length_c   1.000
_cell.angle_alpha   90.00
_cell.angle_beta   90.00
_cell.angle_gamma   90.00
#
_symmetry.space_group_name_H-M   'P 1'
#
loop_
_entity.id
_entity.type
_entity.pdbx_description
1 polymer ?
#
loop_
_entity_poly.entity_id
_entity_poly.type
_entity_poly.pdbx_seq_one_letter_code
_entity_poly.pdbx_strand_id
1 'polypeptide(L)' 'MAEDRDVMIVDNDRVPDPWKGLFTNEEWLMHDIVVKSTFGFLIIAIIAHTLVYLWKPWLPNI' A
#
# COMPACT_ATOMS: atom_id res chain seq x y z
N MET A 1 -29.35 -7.97 -31.15
CA MET A 1 -29.05 -8.83 -29.98
C MET A 1 -28.17 -8.00 -29.09
N ALA A 2 -28.72 -7.41 -28.03
CA ALA A 2 -27.91 -6.66 -27.07
C ALA A 2 -27.10 -7.69 -26.28
N GLU A 3 -25.78 -7.52 -26.26
CA GLU A 3 -24.84 -8.33 -25.51
C GLU A 3 -25.19 -8.20 -24.02
N ASP A 4 -25.66 -9.30 -23.42
CA ASP A 4 -25.90 -9.41 -21.99
C ASP A 4 -24.52 -9.34 -21.30
N ARG A 5 -24.14 -8.15 -20.86
CA ARG A 5 -22.93 -7.96 -20.08
C ARG A 5 -23.19 -8.64 -18.75
N ASP A 6 -22.68 -9.86 -18.60
CA ASP A 6 -22.70 -10.61 -17.36
C ASP A 6 -22.03 -9.75 -16.28
N VAL A 7 -22.86 -9.03 -15.50
CA VAL A 7 -22.39 -8.21 -14.40
C VAL A 7 -21.98 -9.20 -13.31
N MET A 8 -20.72 -9.64 -13.39
CA MET A 8 -20.08 -10.46 -12.37
C MET A 8 -20.15 -9.68 -11.05
N ILE A 9 -21.14 -9.98 -10.21
CA ILE A 9 -21.22 -9.45 -8.84
C ILE A 9 -20.11 -10.16 -8.07
N VAL A 10 -18.92 -9.55 -8.07
CA VAL A 10 -17.80 -10.01 -7.24
C VAL A 10 -18.11 -9.58 -5.80
N ASP A 11 -18.30 -10.57 -4.93
CA ASP A 11 -18.52 -10.34 -3.50
C ASP A 11 -17.21 -9.83 -2.84
N ASN A 12 -17.18 -8.54 -2.53
CA ASN A 12 -16.03 -7.80 -1.99
C ASN A 12 -16.25 -7.41 -0.53
N ASP A 13 -16.69 -8.36 0.30
CA ASP A 13 -16.99 -8.19 1.72
C ASP A 13 -15.80 -7.69 2.57
N ARG A 14 -14.55 -7.99 2.16
CA ARG A 14 -13.33 -7.61 2.89
C ARG A 14 -12.76 -6.27 2.46
N VAL A 15 -13.30 -5.68 1.40
CA VAL A 15 -12.89 -4.36 0.91
C VAL A 15 -13.74 -3.29 1.61
N PRO A 16 -13.15 -2.22 2.17
CA PRO A 16 -13.93 -1.13 2.75
C PRO A 16 -14.85 -0.46 1.70
N ASP A 17 -16.02 0.02 2.14
CA ASP A 17 -17.07 0.55 1.25
C ASP A 17 -16.59 1.56 0.19
N PRO A 18 -15.69 2.52 0.50
CA PRO A 18 -15.19 3.45 -0.51
C PRO A 18 -14.41 2.80 -1.66
N TRP A 19 -13.88 1.60 -1.44
CA TRP A 19 -12.91 0.93 -2.33
C TRP A 19 -13.48 -0.33 -3.01
N LYS A 20 -14.70 -0.76 -2.67
CA LYS A 20 -15.34 -1.98 -3.21
C LYS A 20 -15.50 -2.00 -4.74
N GLY A 21 -15.57 -0.82 -5.38
CA GLY A 21 -15.65 -0.68 -6.83
C GLY A 21 -14.29 -0.66 -7.54
N LEU A 22 -13.19 -0.64 -6.80
CA LEU A 22 -11.83 -0.53 -7.34
C LEU A 22 -10.99 -1.78 -7.09
N PHE A 23 -11.32 -2.55 -6.05
CA PHE A 23 -10.58 -3.74 -5.68
C PHE A 23 -11.49 -4.93 -5.46
N THR A 24 -10.98 -6.09 -5.82
CA THR A 24 -11.44 -7.39 -5.35
C THR A 24 -10.84 -7.72 -3.98
N ASN A 25 -11.39 -8.72 -3.31
CA ASN A 25 -10.85 -9.23 -2.04
C ASN A 25 -9.36 -9.65 -2.11
N GLU A 26 -8.93 -10.26 -3.23
CA GLU A 26 -7.54 -10.69 -3.41
C GLU A 26 -6.60 -9.50 -3.62
N GLU A 27 -7.00 -8.54 -4.46
CA GLU A 27 -6.22 -7.33 -4.71
C GLU A 27 -6.10 -6.48 -3.43
N TRP A 28 -7.18 -6.39 -2.64
CA TRP A 28 -7.17 -5.68 -1.37
C TRP A 28 -6.23 -6.33 -0.34
N LEU A 29 -6.16 -7.67 -0.30
CA LEU A 29 -5.21 -8.38 0.56
C LEU A 29 -3.77 -8.03 0.21
N MET A 30 -3.43 -8.03 -1.09
CA MET A 30 -2.09 -7.67 -1.55
C MET A 30 -1.77 -6.20 -1.25
N HIS A 31 -2.72 -5.30 -1.50
CA HIS A 31 -2.58 -3.88 -1.18
C HIS A 31 -2.31 -3.67 0.32
N ASP A 32 -3.09 -4.32 1.19
CA ASP A 32 -2.93 -4.20 2.65
C ASP A 32 -1.54 -4.65 3.13
N ILE A 33 -1.05 -5.78 2.61
CA ILE A 33 0.29 -6.30 2.92
C ILE A 33 1.37 -5.31 2.47
N VAL A 34 1.30 -4.82 1.23
CA VAL A 34 2.32 -3.93 0.66
C VAL A 34 2.35 -2.59 1.38
N VAL A 35 1.19 -1.99 1.66
CA VAL A 35 1.12 -0.71 2.38
C VAL A 35 1.71 -0.83 3.78
N LYS A 36 1.26 -1.82 4.56
CA LYS A 36 1.75 -2.03 5.94
C LYS A 36 3.26 -2.31 5.98
N SER A 37 3.76 -3.17 5.09
CA SER A 37 5.19 -3.49 5.01
C SER A 37 6.03 -2.29 4.55
N THR A 38 5.54 -1.50 3.59
CA THR A 38 6.21 -0.27 3.14
C THR A 38 6.32 0.76 4.26
N PHE A 39 5.24 1.00 5.00
CA PHE A 39 5.30 1.90 6.16
C PHE A 39 6.28 1.39 7.23
N GLY A 40 6.27 0.09 7.53
CA GLY A 40 7.24 -0.51 8.46
C GLY A 40 8.68 -0.32 8.01
N PHE A 41 8.96 -0.57 6.73
CA PHE A 41 10.28 -0.35 6.12
C PHE A 41 10.71 1.12 6.21
N LEU A 42 9.83 2.06 5.83
CA LEU A 42 10.15 3.49 5.81
C LEU A 42 10.46 4.03 7.21
N ILE A 43 9.72 3.60 8.24
CA ILE A 43 10.00 4.00 9.63
C ILE A 43 11.41 3.56 10.04
N ILE A 44 11.74 2.29 9.78
CA ILE A 44 13.07 1.73 10.09
C ILE A 44 14.16 2.48 9.30
N ALA A 45 13.93 2.72 8.01
CA ALA A 45 14.86 3.44 7.15
C ALA A 45 15.11 4.86 7.66
N ILE A 46 14.06 5.62 8.03
CA ILE A 46 14.19 6.98 8.57
C ILE A 46 15.06 6.97 9.83
N ILE A 47 14.79 6.06 10.77
CA ILE A 47 15.56 5.94 12.01
C ILE A 47 17.03 5.63 11.70
N ALA A 48 17.28 4.61 10.87
CA ALA A 48 18.63 4.19 10.52
C ALA A 48 19.42 5.33 9.86
N HIS A 49 18.84 6.00 8.86
CA HIS A 49 19.49 7.11 8.18
C HIS A 49 19.71 8.30 9.11
N THR A 50 18.77 8.60 10.01
CA THR A 50 18.95 9.66 11.01
C THR A 50 20.12 9.35 11.94
N LEU A 51 20.21 8.12 12.46
CA LEU A 51 21.31 7.72 13.33
C LEU A 51 22.67 7.77 12.62
N VAL A 52 22.75 7.27 11.38
CA VAL A 52 23.99 7.34 10.58
C VAL A 52 24.35 8.80 10.29
N TYR A 53 23.36 9.65 10.03
CA TYR A 53 23.60 11.08 9.77
C TYR A 53 24.18 11.79 11.00
N LEU A 54 23.67 11.46 12.19
CA LEU A 54 24.21 12.00 13.45
C LEU A 54 25.63 11.47 13.75
N TRP A 55 25.95 10.23 13.36
CA TRP A 55 27.30 9.67 13.55
C TRP A 55 28.32 10.22 12.55
N LYS A 56 27.97 10.27 11.27
CA LYS A 56 28.82 10.76 10.18
C LYS A 56 27.95 11.51 9.17
N PRO A 57 27.76 12.83 9.35
CA PRO A 57 26.95 13.61 8.42
C PRO A 57 27.59 13.56 7.04
N TRP A 58 26.75 13.34 6.03
CA TRP A 58 27.19 13.23 4.63
C TRP A 58 26.63 14.35 3.75
N LEU A 59 25.82 15.26 4.32
CA LEU A 59 25.31 16.43 3.61
C LEU A 59 26.30 17.60 3.83
N PRO A 60 26.98 18.09 2.78
CA PRO A 60 28.13 18.98 2.92
C PRO A 60 27.79 20.44 3.25
N ASN A 61 26.54 20.86 3.00
CA ASN A 61 26.13 22.27 3.03
C ASN A 61 24.85 22.51 3.86
N ILE A 62 24.60 21.66 4.85
CA ILE A 62 23.58 21.85 5.89
C ILE A 62 24.29 22.09 7.21
#